data_AF-A0A821W565-F1
#
_entry.id   AF-A0A821W565-F1
#
_cell.length_a   1.000
_cell.length_b   1.000
_cell.length_c   1.000
_cell.angle_alpha   90.00
_cell.angle_beta   90.00
_cell.angle_gamma   90.00
#
_symmetry.space_group_name_H-M   'P 1'
#
loop_
_entity.id
_entity.type
_entity.pdbx_description
1 polymer ?
#
loop_
_entity_poly.entity_id
_entity_poly.type
_entity_poly.pdbx_seq_one_letter_code
_entity_poly.pdbx_strand_id
1 'polypeptide(L)'
;MYLSLYKYVCTFSVQTENSMELELELNQKTGEWNTLQESGSELQPLNGPALTGLNNLGNSCNINCVMQVLFRMPDFVQHFVDGVADIFSNLPEDPVNDFNVQSAKVGVGLISGRYSFPRDDSRFQPGISLHMFRQLIGKGHPEFMTKRQQDAHEFYLHFLTLLEVIPHAIISNATVGICAPVFGLPNPSDCLKLVVEERIQCTESLNVKCVQRPEHYLPLPVPVAAATNATQVREYEARLVEAEASGQRL
;
A
#
# COMPACT_ATOMS: atom_id res chain seq x y z
N MET A 1 0.74 -29.61 1.19
CA MET A 1 1.91 -29.17 0.39
C MET A 1 1.53 -27.80 -0.18
N TYR A 2 1.61 -26.79 0.68
CA TYR A 2 2.67 -25.77 0.69
C TYR A 2 2.61 -24.82 -0.51
N LEU A 3 2.49 -23.54 -0.14
CA LEU A 3 2.77 -22.31 -0.89
C LEU A 3 1.64 -21.88 -1.85
N SER A 4 1.35 -20.60 -2.02
CA SER A 4 2.32 -19.51 -2.01
C SER A 4 1.64 -18.14 -1.90
N LEU A 5 2.39 -17.17 -1.36
CA LEU A 5 2.30 -15.71 -1.55
C LEU A 5 0.97 -15.16 -2.07
N TYR A 6 0.34 -14.27 -1.28
CA TYR A 6 -0.79 -13.49 -1.75
C TYR A 6 -0.46 -12.75 -3.05
N LYS A 7 -1.16 -13.15 -4.10
CA LYS A 7 -1.37 -12.40 -5.34
C LYS A 7 -2.00 -11.05 -4.97
N TYR A 8 -1.19 -10.01 -4.89
CA TYR A 8 -1.63 -8.70 -5.38
C TYR A 8 -1.57 -8.78 -6.90
N VAL A 9 -2.64 -9.29 -7.52
CA VAL A 9 -2.91 -8.93 -8.91
C VAL A 9 -3.70 -7.63 -8.82
N CYS A 10 -3.13 -6.58 -9.38
CA CYS A 10 -3.82 -5.34 -9.72
C CYS A 10 -4.96 -5.69 -10.71
N THR A 11 -6.10 -6.16 -10.22
CA THR A 11 -7.34 -6.22 -10.99
C THR A 11 -8.11 -4.95 -10.71
N PHE A 12 -8.28 -4.12 -11.75
CA PHE A 12 -9.09 -2.90 -11.81
C PHE A 12 -10.19 -2.88 -10.74
N SER A 13 -9.99 -2.10 -9.68
CA SER A 13 -11.08 -1.74 -8.78
C SER A 13 -11.95 -0.72 -9.50
N VAL A 14 -13.19 -1.09 -9.79
CA VAL A 14 -14.23 -0.13 -10.16
C VAL A 14 -14.38 0.82 -8.97
N GLN A 15 -14.08 2.11 -9.20
CA GLN A 15 -14.40 3.18 -8.27
C GLN A 15 -15.92 3.29 -8.16
N THR A 16 -16.49 2.91 -7.03
CA THR A 16 -17.86 3.27 -6.68
C THR A 16 -17.82 4.41 -5.67
N GLU A 17 -18.11 5.61 -6.16
CA GLU A 17 -18.38 6.78 -5.35
C GLU A 17 -19.63 6.55 -4.49
N ASN A 18 -19.57 6.99 -3.23
CA ASN A 18 -20.68 7.16 -2.28
C ASN A 18 -21.39 5.89 -1.77
N SER A 19 -20.86 5.27 -0.71
CA SER A 19 -21.62 4.87 0.51
C SER A 19 -20.82 3.87 1.38
N MET A 20 -19.73 4.30 2.02
CA MET A 20 -18.84 3.36 2.71
C MET A 20 -19.13 3.13 4.21
N GLU A 21 -19.71 4.10 4.92
CA GLU A 21 -19.92 3.95 6.38
C GLU A 21 -21.08 2.99 6.70
N LEU A 22 -22.13 2.97 5.88
CA LEU A 22 -23.22 2.00 6.02
C LEU A 22 -22.77 0.59 5.64
N GLU A 23 -21.84 0.45 4.68
CA GLU A 23 -21.32 -0.84 4.24
C GLU A 23 -20.32 -1.46 5.21
N LEU A 24 -19.51 -0.69 5.95
CA LEU A 24 -18.62 -1.25 6.99
C LEU A 24 -19.39 -1.79 8.21
N GLU A 25 -20.45 -1.09 8.63
CA GLU A 25 -21.36 -1.62 9.65
C GLU A 25 -22.17 -2.82 9.13
N LEU A 26 -22.57 -2.83 7.85
CA LEU A 26 -23.22 -3.97 7.21
C LEU A 26 -22.26 -5.17 7.06
N ASN A 27 -20.98 -4.94 6.76
CA ASN A 27 -19.95 -5.97 6.71
C ASN A 27 -19.70 -6.63 8.07
N GLN A 28 -19.81 -5.88 9.17
CA GLN A 28 -19.68 -6.42 10.53
C GLN A 28 -20.98 -7.07 11.03
N LYS A 29 -22.15 -6.50 10.72
CA LYS A 29 -23.46 -6.97 11.24
C LYS A 29 -24.12 -8.07 10.42
N THR A 30 -23.86 -8.15 9.11
CA THR A 30 -24.65 -8.98 8.18
C THR A 30 -23.97 -10.31 7.81
N GLY A 31 -22.76 -10.59 8.31
CA GLY A 31 -22.10 -11.87 8.05
C GLY A 31 -21.70 -12.08 6.58
N GLU A 32 -21.59 -11.01 5.79
CA GLU A 32 -21.16 -11.03 4.39
C GLU A 32 -19.65 -11.34 4.21
N TRP A 33 -18.98 -11.86 5.24
CA TRP A 33 -17.73 -12.62 5.10
C TRP A 33 -17.89 -13.84 4.16
N ASN A 34 -19.12 -14.34 4.00
CA ASN A 34 -19.47 -15.39 3.04
C ASN A 34 -19.55 -14.88 1.60
N THR A 35 -19.77 -13.58 1.36
CA THR A 35 -19.93 -13.02 0.01
C THR A 35 -18.58 -12.68 -0.65
N LEU A 36 -17.56 -12.38 0.17
CA LEU A 36 -16.16 -12.17 -0.26
C LEU A 36 -15.33 -13.47 -0.32
N GLN A 37 -15.93 -14.60 0.07
CA GLN A 37 -15.33 -15.91 -0.08
C GLN A 37 -15.47 -16.35 -1.53
N GLU A 38 -14.36 -16.60 -2.23
CA GLU A 38 -14.39 -17.19 -3.58
C GLU A 38 -15.02 -18.61 -3.63
N SER A 39 -15.48 -19.18 -2.51
CA SER A 39 -16.03 -20.55 -2.47
C SER A 39 -16.86 -20.95 -1.23
N GLY A 40 -17.41 -20.03 -0.43
CA GLY A 40 -18.21 -20.41 0.75
C GLY A 40 -17.44 -21.19 1.84
N SER A 41 -16.10 -21.08 1.86
CA SER A 41 -15.21 -21.84 2.74
C SER A 41 -14.62 -20.99 3.87
N GLU A 42 -14.89 -21.34 5.14
CA GLU A 42 -14.31 -20.65 6.31
C GLU A 42 -12.78 -20.59 6.22
N LEU A 43 -12.22 -19.38 6.20
CA LEU A 43 -10.78 -19.15 6.16
C LEU A 43 -10.17 -19.33 7.56
N GLN A 44 -9.02 -19.99 7.63
CA GLN A 44 -8.29 -20.18 8.88
C GLN A 44 -7.58 -18.88 9.29
N PRO A 45 -7.84 -18.34 10.51
CA PRO A 45 -7.10 -17.20 11.01
C PRO A 45 -5.60 -17.51 11.16
N LEU A 46 -4.76 -16.61 10.66
CA LEU A 46 -3.30 -16.70 10.79
C LEU A 46 -2.79 -15.73 11.85
N ASN A 47 -1.79 -16.18 12.61
CA ASN A 47 -1.18 -15.46 13.73
C ASN A 47 0.33 -15.70 13.72
N GLY A 48 1.10 -14.69 14.13
CA GLY A 48 2.54 -14.80 14.33
C GLY A 48 3.36 -13.65 13.73
N PRO A 49 4.69 -13.78 13.74
CA PRO A 49 5.59 -12.79 13.15
C PRO A 49 5.23 -12.49 11.69
N ALA A 50 5.24 -11.21 11.36
CA ALA A 50 4.84 -10.70 10.04
C ALA A 50 3.43 -11.16 9.61
N LEU A 51 2.52 -11.50 10.52
CA LEU A 51 1.12 -11.82 10.20
C LEU A 51 0.15 -10.83 10.85
N THR A 52 0.65 -9.69 11.31
CA THR A 52 -0.14 -8.65 11.99
C THR A 52 -1.13 -7.97 11.06
N GLY A 53 -2.40 -7.91 11.45
CA GLY A 53 -3.45 -7.17 10.75
C GLY A 53 -3.38 -5.65 10.98
N LEU A 54 -3.95 -4.87 10.07
CA LEU A 54 -4.09 -3.41 10.18
C LEU A 54 -5.56 -3.01 10.32
N ASN A 55 -5.85 -2.20 11.35
CA ASN A 55 -7.20 -1.69 11.57
C ASN A 55 -7.52 -0.58 10.57
N ASN A 56 -8.71 -0.63 9.96
CA ASN A 56 -9.17 0.44 9.08
C ASN A 56 -9.65 1.65 9.90
N LEU A 57 -9.13 2.83 9.59
CA LEU A 57 -9.39 4.12 10.26
C LEU A 57 -10.37 5.00 9.48
N GLY A 58 -11.21 4.40 8.63
CA GLY A 58 -12.05 5.10 7.67
C GLY A 58 -11.25 5.51 6.43
N ASN A 59 -11.55 4.86 5.30
CA ASN A 59 -10.91 5.07 3.99
C ASN A 59 -9.38 4.95 4.03
N SER A 60 -8.83 4.07 4.86
CA SER A 60 -7.38 3.87 5.02
C SER A 60 -6.87 2.55 4.41
N CYS A 61 -7.72 1.83 3.68
CA CYS A 61 -7.37 0.54 3.08
C CYS A 61 -6.21 0.65 2.08
N ASN A 62 -6.10 1.76 1.35
CA ASN A 62 -5.00 2.06 0.44
C ASN A 62 -3.66 2.19 1.17
N ILE A 63 -3.63 2.87 2.33
CA ILE A 63 -2.44 2.95 3.17
C ILE A 63 -2.12 1.55 3.71
N ASN A 64 -3.13 0.86 4.24
CA ASN A 64 -2.93 -0.44 4.85
C ASN A 64 -2.36 -1.48 3.86
N CYS A 65 -2.87 -1.52 2.62
CA CYS A 65 -2.38 -2.49 1.63
C CYS A 65 -0.93 -2.19 1.19
N VAL A 66 -0.61 -0.93 0.92
CA VAL A 66 0.75 -0.52 0.54
C VAL A 66 1.75 -0.83 1.67
N MET A 67 1.42 -0.45 2.91
CA MET A 67 2.30 -0.71 4.06
C MET A 67 2.51 -2.21 4.31
N GLN A 68 1.48 -3.04 4.15
CA GLN A 68 1.61 -4.49 4.24
C GLN A 68 2.56 -5.06 3.19
N VAL A 69 2.55 -4.53 1.97
CA VAL A 69 3.44 -4.97 0.88
C VAL A 69 4.88 -4.51 1.11
N LEU A 70 5.08 -3.23 1.41
CA LEU A 70 6.41 -2.66 1.60
C LEU A 70 7.17 -3.36 2.73
N PHE A 71 6.51 -3.63 3.86
CA PHE A 71 7.14 -4.33 4.98
C PHE A 71 7.33 -5.85 4.77
N ARG A 72 6.98 -6.41 3.60
CA ARG A 72 7.47 -7.74 3.18
C ARG A 72 8.84 -7.71 2.52
N MET A 73 9.28 -6.55 2.07
CA MET A 73 10.54 -6.41 1.37
C MET A 73 11.70 -6.40 2.37
N PRO A 74 12.75 -7.23 2.17
CA PRO A 74 13.89 -7.30 3.10
C PRO A 74 14.53 -5.95 3.37
N ASP A 75 14.65 -5.07 2.37
CA ASP A 75 15.26 -3.75 2.49
C ASP A 75 14.51 -2.85 3.48
N PHE A 76 13.18 -2.89 3.45
CA PHE A 76 12.33 -2.13 4.37
C PHE A 76 12.38 -2.72 5.79
N VAL A 77 12.43 -4.05 5.91
CA VAL A 77 12.58 -4.71 7.21
C VAL A 77 13.96 -4.39 7.81
N GLN A 78 15.02 -4.51 7.03
CA GLN A 78 16.39 -4.21 7.47
C GLN A 78 16.51 -2.75 7.93
N HIS A 79 15.94 -1.81 7.16
CA HIS A 79 16.03 -0.39 7.47
C HIS A 79 15.22 0.01 8.71
N PHE A 80 13.94 -0.39 8.79
CA PHE A 80 13.01 0.13 9.80
C PHE A 80 12.77 -0.81 11.00
N VAL A 81 13.09 -2.11 10.86
CA VAL A 81 12.87 -3.12 11.90
C VAL A 81 14.18 -3.55 12.52
N ASP A 82 15.15 -4.00 11.70
CA ASP A 82 16.45 -4.44 12.22
C ASP A 82 17.28 -3.23 12.69
N GLY A 83 17.22 -2.11 11.95
CA GLY A 83 17.82 -0.82 12.30
C GLY A 83 17.09 -0.03 13.41
N VAL A 84 16.03 -0.58 14.03
CA VAL A 84 15.19 0.19 14.98
C VAL A 84 15.97 0.67 16.21
N ALA A 85 16.97 -0.09 16.66
CA ALA A 85 17.78 0.29 17.81
C ALA A 85 18.53 1.60 17.56
N ASP A 86 19.03 1.82 16.35
CA ASP A 86 19.75 3.03 15.97
C ASP A 86 18.79 4.22 15.81
N ILE A 87 17.60 3.98 15.23
CA ILE A 87 16.54 4.99 15.12
C ILE A 87 16.11 5.47 16.51
N PHE A 88 15.90 4.55 17.46
CA PHE A 88 15.45 4.89 18.80
C PHE A 88 16.56 5.38 19.73
N SER A 89 17.83 5.12 19.38
CA SER A 89 18.97 5.71 20.11
C SER A 89 19.20 7.17 19.74
N ASN A 90 18.72 7.61 18.57
CA ASN A 90 18.87 8.97 18.05
C ASN A 90 17.52 9.67 17.84
N LEU A 91 16.66 9.61 18.87
CA LEU A 91 15.33 10.23 18.79
C LEU A 91 15.44 11.76 18.64
N PRO A 92 14.64 12.36 17.74
CA PRO A 92 14.52 13.81 17.66
C PRO A 92 13.71 14.36 18.84
N GLU A 93 13.70 15.69 18.99
CA GLU A 93 12.93 16.39 20.03
C GLU A 93 11.41 16.08 19.93
N ASP A 94 10.90 15.90 18.70
CA ASP A 94 9.51 15.54 18.43
C ASP A 94 9.41 14.21 17.65
N PRO A 95 9.43 13.05 18.34
CA PRO A 95 9.36 11.73 17.71
C PRO A 95 7.97 11.39 17.15
N VAL A 96 6.94 12.16 17.50
CA VAL A 96 5.59 11.98 16.96
C VAL A 96 5.53 12.47 15.52
N ASN A 97 6.28 13.53 15.21
CA ASN A 97 6.38 14.09 13.86
C ASN A 97 7.61 13.63 13.07
N ASP A 98 8.31 12.58 13.52
CA ASP A 98 9.47 12.01 12.83
C ASP A 98 9.10 10.81 11.95
N PHE A 99 9.51 10.84 10.69
CA PHE A 99 9.13 9.83 9.71
C PHE A 99 9.80 8.49 9.98
N ASN A 100 11.08 8.49 10.35
CA ASN A 100 11.80 7.24 10.63
C ASN A 100 11.26 6.56 11.88
N VAL A 101 10.98 7.32 12.93
CA VAL A 101 10.39 6.79 14.17
C VAL A 101 9.00 6.22 13.91
N GLN A 102 8.12 6.94 13.21
CA GLN A 102 6.77 6.43 12.93
C GLN A 102 6.81 5.24 11.96
N SER A 103 7.63 5.27 10.91
CA SER A 103 7.79 4.14 9.98
C SER A 103 8.37 2.91 10.68
N ALA A 104 9.41 3.06 11.52
CA ALA A 104 9.96 1.98 12.33
C ALA A 104 8.93 1.40 13.30
N LYS A 105 8.14 2.26 13.95
CA LYS A 105 7.05 1.84 14.81
C LYS A 105 6.04 0.96 14.06
N VAL A 106 5.67 1.35 12.83
CA VAL A 106 4.77 0.53 11.99
C VAL A 106 5.43 -0.78 11.60
N GLY A 107 6.68 -0.75 11.13
CA GLY A 107 7.43 -1.94 10.74
C GLY A 107 7.56 -2.95 11.86
N VAL A 108 8.01 -2.52 13.05
CA VAL A 108 8.09 -3.39 14.24
C VAL A 108 6.71 -3.94 14.61
N GLY A 109 5.68 -3.11 14.55
CA GLY A 109 4.30 -3.55 14.79
C GLY A 109 3.85 -4.66 13.84
N LEU A 110 4.20 -4.55 12.56
CA LEU A 110 3.85 -5.53 11.53
C LEU A 110 4.65 -6.83 11.68
N ILE A 111 5.97 -6.71 11.87
CA ILE A 111 6.91 -7.84 11.73
C ILE A 111 7.11 -8.62 13.03
N SER A 112 7.09 -7.97 14.19
CA SER A 112 7.43 -8.62 15.47
C SER A 112 6.49 -9.77 15.89
N GLY A 113 5.25 -9.78 15.42
CA GLY A 113 4.21 -10.72 15.88
C GLY A 113 3.59 -10.35 17.24
N ARG A 114 4.04 -9.27 17.88
CA ARG A 114 3.52 -8.78 19.18
C ARG A 114 2.03 -8.40 19.15
N TYR A 115 1.47 -8.18 17.97
CA TYR A 115 0.05 -7.82 17.81
C TYR A 115 -0.73 -8.86 17.01
N SER A 116 -0.09 -10.01 16.73
CA SER A 116 -0.62 -11.11 15.93
C SER A 116 -0.87 -12.34 16.77
N PHE A 117 -1.62 -12.15 17.85
CA PHE A 117 -2.14 -13.24 18.67
C PHE A 117 -3.60 -12.92 19.06
N PRO A 118 -4.46 -13.94 19.18
CA PRO A 118 -5.82 -13.74 19.64
C PRO A 118 -5.79 -13.16 21.05
N ARG A 119 -6.48 -12.05 21.25
CA ARG A 119 -6.83 -11.57 22.60
C ARG A 119 -8.25 -12.06 22.87
N ASP A 120 -8.45 -12.67 24.04
CA ASP A 120 -9.70 -13.28 24.49
C ASP A 120 -10.13 -14.53 23.68
N ASP A 121 -11.33 -15.05 23.93
CA ASP A 121 -11.95 -16.17 23.17
C ASP A 121 -12.25 -15.82 21.69
N SER A 122 -11.79 -14.66 21.22
CA SER A 122 -11.95 -14.23 19.85
C SER A 122 -10.94 -14.96 18.93
N ARG A 123 -11.42 -15.44 17.78
CA ARG A 123 -10.55 -16.08 16.77
C ARG A 123 -9.61 -15.09 16.06
N PHE A 124 -9.72 -13.79 16.33
CA PHE A 124 -9.07 -12.73 15.57
C PHE A 124 -8.01 -12.00 16.38
N GLN A 125 -6.92 -11.63 15.71
CA GLN A 125 -5.88 -10.78 16.29
C GLN A 125 -6.35 -9.32 16.42
N PRO A 126 -5.88 -8.57 17.44
CA PRO A 126 -6.23 -7.15 17.62
C PRO A 126 -5.61 -6.23 16.55
N GLY A 127 -4.53 -6.68 15.90
CA GLY A 127 -3.80 -5.89 14.90
C GLY A 127 -3.20 -4.60 15.46
N ILE A 128 -2.81 -3.70 14.55
CA ILE A 128 -2.33 -2.35 14.89
C ILE A 128 -3.11 -1.28 14.13
N SER A 129 -3.22 -0.10 14.74
CA SER A 129 -3.90 1.07 14.17
C SER A 129 -2.91 2.18 13.83
N LEU A 130 -2.88 2.60 12.57
CA LEU A 130 -1.88 3.54 12.03
C LEU A 130 -2.21 5.02 12.24
N HIS A 131 -2.82 5.41 13.37
CA HIS A 131 -3.31 6.79 13.57
C HIS A 131 -2.23 7.86 13.43
N MET A 132 -1.13 7.73 14.20
CA MET A 132 -0.04 8.70 14.18
C MET A 132 0.70 8.71 12.85
N PHE A 133 0.94 7.53 12.28
CA PHE A 133 1.58 7.40 10.98
C PHE A 133 0.75 8.07 9.87
N ARG A 134 -0.56 7.81 9.82
CA ARG A 134 -1.48 8.45 8.86
C ARG A 134 -1.48 9.96 9.01
N GLN A 135 -1.51 10.48 10.23
CA GLN A 135 -1.48 11.91 10.48
C GLN A 135 -0.16 12.54 10.01
N LEU A 136 0.97 11.87 10.24
CA LEU A 136 2.28 12.34 9.83
C LEU A 136 2.43 12.37 8.30
N ILE A 137 2.20 11.25 7.61
CA ILE A 137 2.36 11.15 6.16
C ILE A 137 1.36 12.02 5.41
N GLY A 138 0.20 12.29 6.00
CA GLY A 138 -0.81 13.18 5.42
C GLY A 138 -0.48 14.64 5.57
N LYS A 139 0.39 15.03 6.53
CA LYS A 139 0.61 16.43 6.88
C LYS A 139 1.10 17.25 5.68
N GLY A 140 0.31 18.25 5.29
CA GLY A 140 0.64 19.15 4.17
C GLY A 140 0.31 18.59 2.78
N HIS A 141 -0.22 17.37 2.67
CA HIS A 141 -0.65 16.79 1.40
C HIS A 141 -2.17 16.94 1.21
N PRO A 142 -2.65 17.61 0.16
CA PRO A 142 -4.07 17.95 -0.01
C PRO A 142 -4.99 16.73 0.05
N GLU A 143 -4.59 15.62 -0.58
CA GLU A 143 -5.38 14.38 -0.58
C GLU A 143 -5.27 13.57 0.73
N PHE A 144 -4.05 13.30 1.22
CA PHE A 144 -3.82 12.46 2.40
C PHE A 144 -4.13 13.13 3.75
N MET A 145 -4.35 14.45 3.79
CA MET A 145 -4.94 15.12 4.96
C MET A 145 -6.43 14.78 5.14
N THR A 146 -7.11 14.39 4.06
CA THR A 146 -8.54 14.11 4.09
C THR A 146 -8.86 12.71 4.59
N LYS A 147 -10.13 12.49 4.94
CA LYS A 147 -10.67 11.16 5.22
C LYS A 147 -11.32 10.51 3.98
N ARG A 148 -11.05 11.00 2.76
CA ARG A 148 -11.63 10.44 1.53
C ARG A 148 -10.92 9.15 1.12
N GLN A 149 -11.56 8.38 0.26
CA GLN A 149 -10.89 7.27 -0.43
C GLN A 149 -9.79 7.83 -1.33
N GLN A 150 -8.69 7.12 -1.41
CA GLN A 150 -7.48 7.56 -2.10
C GLN A 150 -6.88 6.40 -2.89
N ASP A 151 -6.20 6.73 -3.98
CA ASP A 151 -5.54 5.75 -4.83
C ASP A 151 -4.31 5.14 -4.13
N ALA A 152 -4.10 3.83 -4.32
CA ALA A 152 -3.00 3.11 -3.69
C ALA A 152 -1.65 3.40 -4.35
N HIS A 153 -1.63 3.60 -5.67
CA HIS A 153 -0.43 3.95 -6.41
C HIS A 153 0.01 5.38 -6.10
N GLU A 154 -0.92 6.33 -5.97
CA GLU A 154 -0.62 7.69 -5.51
C GLU A 154 -0.01 7.68 -4.10
N PHE A 155 -0.60 6.91 -3.17
CA PHE A 155 -0.03 6.76 -1.83
C PHE A 155 1.37 6.13 -1.84
N TYR A 156 1.57 5.10 -2.68
CA TYR A 156 2.88 4.48 -2.87
C TYR A 156 3.94 5.49 -3.32
N LEU A 157 3.67 6.26 -4.37
CA LEU A 157 4.61 7.28 -4.87
C LEU A 157 4.87 8.39 -3.85
N HIS A 158 3.85 8.82 -3.12
CA HIS A 158 4.01 9.78 -2.02
C HIS A 158 4.92 9.22 -0.92
N PHE A 159 4.71 7.96 -0.51
CA PHE A 159 5.55 7.30 0.47
C PHE A 159 7.01 7.18 0.00
N LEU A 160 7.26 6.84 -1.27
CA LEU A 160 8.62 6.83 -1.83
C LEU A 160 9.24 8.22 -1.87
N THR A 161 8.47 9.25 -2.21
CA THR A 161 8.95 10.65 -2.18
C THR A 161 9.39 11.04 -0.76
N LEU A 162 8.64 10.62 0.26
CA LEU A 162 9.02 10.82 1.66
C LEU A 162 10.30 10.05 2.04
N LEU A 163 10.61 8.92 1.40
CA LEU A 163 11.89 8.23 1.57
C LEU A 163 13.06 8.94 0.85
N GLU A 164 12.82 9.52 -0.32
CA GLU A 164 13.86 10.10 -1.17
C GLU A 164 14.23 11.55 -0.84
N VAL A 165 13.26 12.36 -0.42
CA VAL A 165 13.48 13.76 0.01
C VAL A 165 14.43 13.84 1.21
N ILE A 166 14.81 12.70 1.79
CA ILE A 166 15.45 12.63 3.08
C ILE A 166 16.68 11.70 3.17
N PRO A 167 17.61 11.72 2.19
CA PRO A 167 19.00 12.02 2.56
C PRO A 167 19.90 12.51 1.39
N HIS A 168 20.14 13.82 1.26
CA HIS A 168 21.35 14.35 0.58
C HIS A 168 21.91 15.65 1.21
N ALA A 169 21.34 16.11 2.32
CA ALA A 169 21.87 17.28 3.03
C ALA A 169 23.08 16.87 3.89
N ILE A 170 24.24 17.25 3.36
CA ILE A 170 25.54 17.36 4.02
C ILE A 170 25.43 17.92 5.45
N ILE A 171 26.28 17.37 6.32
CA ILE A 171 26.84 17.95 7.54
C ILE A 171 26.88 19.50 7.48
N SER A 172 25.86 20.20 7.98
CA SER A 172 25.98 21.53 8.61
C SER A 172 24.61 22.15 8.91
N ASN A 173 24.34 22.31 10.20
CA ASN A 173 23.55 23.36 10.84
C ASN A 173 22.22 23.81 10.19
N ALA A 174 21.14 23.24 10.75
CA ALA A 174 19.82 23.83 10.92
C ALA A 174 18.97 24.11 9.66
N THR A 175 18.23 23.08 9.24
CA THR A 175 16.80 23.21 8.85
C THR A 175 16.11 21.88 9.17
N VAL A 176 14.97 21.95 9.87
CA VAL A 176 14.20 20.78 10.35
C VAL A 176 13.65 20.00 9.16
N GLY A 177 14.23 18.82 8.90
CA GLY A 177 13.80 17.85 7.90
C GLY A 177 13.69 16.45 8.55
N ILE A 178 12.65 15.70 8.19
CA ILE A 178 11.94 14.72 9.03
C ILE A 178 12.59 13.31 9.06
N CYS A 179 13.83 13.17 8.57
CA CYS A 179 14.57 11.91 8.65
C CYS A 179 16.07 12.20 8.59
N ALA A 180 16.83 11.74 9.59
CA ALA A 180 18.27 11.56 9.44
C ALA A 180 18.50 10.16 8.88
N PRO A 181 19.52 9.93 8.02
CA PRO A 181 19.85 8.58 7.60
C PRO A 181 20.08 7.69 8.82
N VAL A 182 19.41 6.53 8.86
CA VAL A 182 19.74 5.48 9.82
C VAL A 182 21.15 5.01 9.49
N PHE A 183 22.10 5.34 10.37
CA PHE A 183 23.56 5.26 10.20
C PHE A 183 24.01 4.14 9.24
N GLY A 184 24.36 4.50 8.01
CA GLY A 184 25.04 3.61 7.05
C GLY A 184 24.16 2.60 6.29
N LEU A 185 22.84 2.61 6.47
CA LEU A 185 21.93 1.77 5.68
C LEU A 185 21.53 2.47 4.36
N PRO A 186 21.45 1.72 3.24
CA PRO A 186 20.96 2.26 1.98
C PRO A 186 19.48 2.69 2.09
N ASN A 187 19.02 3.49 1.14
CA ASN A 187 17.61 3.86 1.08
C ASN A 187 16.80 2.59 0.72
N PRO A 188 15.80 2.19 1.54
CA PRO A 188 15.01 1.00 1.24
C PRO A 188 14.24 1.10 -0.08
N SER A 189 13.98 2.31 -0.61
CA SER A 189 13.37 2.47 -1.93
C SER A 189 14.27 2.05 -3.10
N ASP A 190 15.58 1.89 -2.88
CA ASP A 190 16.53 1.55 -3.95
C ASP A 190 16.26 0.16 -4.54
N CYS A 191 15.68 -0.77 -3.77
CA CYS A 191 15.29 -2.09 -4.29
C CYS A 191 14.10 -2.03 -5.27
N LEU A 192 13.42 -0.90 -5.34
CA LEU A 192 12.29 -0.65 -6.25
C LEU A 192 12.69 0.18 -7.47
N LYS A 193 13.94 0.65 -7.53
CA LYS A 193 14.44 1.46 -8.65
C LYS A 193 14.67 0.59 -9.87
N LEU A 194 14.06 0.99 -10.98
CA LEU A 194 14.31 0.44 -12.30
C LEU A 194 14.79 1.54 -13.24
N VAL A 195 15.50 1.17 -14.30
CA VAL A 195 15.94 2.11 -15.34
C VAL A 195 15.15 1.82 -16.60
N VAL A 196 14.36 2.79 -17.05
CA VAL A 196 13.67 2.73 -18.34
C VAL A 196 14.55 3.37 -19.39
N GLU A 197 14.88 2.61 -20.43
CA GLU A 197 15.52 3.14 -21.63
C GLU A 197 14.46 3.46 -22.69
N GLU A 198 14.41 4.72 -23.10
CA GLU A 198 13.63 5.21 -24.23
C GLU A 198 14.54 5.33 -25.45
N ARG A 199 14.26 4.53 -26.48
CA ARG A 199 14.99 4.53 -27.75
C ARG A 199 14.17 5.17 -28.85
N ILE A 200 14.61 6.32 -29.34
CA ILE A 200 14.01 7.04 -30.46
C ILE A 200 14.86 6.78 -31.71
N GLN A 201 14.23 6.33 -32.79
CA GLN A 201 14.92 6.09 -34.08
C GLN A 201 14.33 6.99 -35.17
N CYS A 202 15.20 7.71 -35.86
CA CYS A 202 14.83 8.44 -37.08
C CYS A 202 14.47 7.44 -38.20
N THR A 203 13.32 7.60 -38.82
CA THR A 203 12.83 6.71 -39.88
C THR A 203 13.61 6.84 -41.18
N GLU A 204 14.14 8.03 -41.49
CA GLU A 204 14.90 8.29 -42.73
C GLU A 204 16.37 7.93 -42.60
N SER A 205 17.05 8.45 -41.56
CA SER A 205 18.50 8.26 -41.39
C SER A 205 18.88 6.99 -40.63
N LEU A 206 17.91 6.30 -40.02
CA LEU A 206 18.10 5.15 -39.12
C LEU A 206 18.94 5.42 -37.88
N ASN A 207 19.35 6.68 -37.65
CA ASN A 207 20.06 7.10 -36.45
C ASN A 207 19.18 6.97 -35.22
N VAL A 208 19.81 6.67 -34.09
CA VAL A 208 19.13 6.38 -32.82
C VAL A 208 19.58 7.34 -31.73
N LYS A 209 18.65 7.67 -30.83
CA LYS A 209 18.91 8.35 -29.57
C LYS A 209 18.31 7.51 -28.46
N CYS A 210 19.15 7.05 -27.53
CA CYS A 210 18.70 6.39 -26.31
C CYS A 210 18.75 7.37 -25.14
N VAL A 211 17.70 7.43 -24.34
CA VAL A 211 17.60 8.22 -23.11
C VAL A 211 17.23 7.27 -21.99
N GLN A 212 17.96 7.31 -20.87
CA GLN A 212 17.68 6.48 -19.71
C GLN A 212 17.09 7.35 -18.60
N ARG A 213 16.03 6.86 -17.94
CA ARG A 213 15.41 7.50 -16.78
C ARG A 213 15.20 6.49 -15.64
N PRO A 214 15.51 6.84 -14.39
CA PRO A 214 15.12 6.03 -13.25
C PRO A 214 13.60 6.13 -13.03
N GLU A 215 13.00 5.02 -12.62
CA GLU A 215 11.57 4.90 -12.34
C GLU A 215 11.36 3.97 -11.13
N HIS A 216 10.18 4.04 -10.53
CA HIS A 216 9.78 3.18 -9.40
C HIS A 216 8.58 2.29 -9.70
N TYR A 217 8.07 2.37 -10.93
CA TYR A 217 6.96 1.58 -11.41
C TYR A 217 7.03 1.44 -12.93
N LEU A 218 6.37 0.40 -13.45
CA LEU A 218 6.24 0.18 -14.89
C LEU A 218 4.74 0.15 -15.23
N PRO A 219 4.21 1.19 -15.90
CA PRO A 219 2.84 1.18 -16.39
C PRO A 219 2.66 0.03 -17.38
N LEU A 220 1.72 -0.88 -17.11
CA LEU A 220 1.37 -1.96 -18.02
C LEU A 220 0.07 -1.60 -18.76
N PRO A 221 0.12 -1.25 -20.06
CA PRO A 221 -1.10 -0.99 -20.83
C PRO A 221 -1.90 -2.28 -20.98
N VAL A 222 -3.20 -2.22 -20.72
CA VAL A 222 -4.12 -3.35 -20.90
C VAL A 222 -4.85 -3.19 -22.24
N PRO A 223 -4.53 -3.98 -23.27
CA PRO A 223 -5.16 -3.87 -24.58
C PRO A 223 -6.58 -4.47 -24.53
N VAL A 224 -7.58 -3.65 -24.19
CA VAL A 224 -8.98 -4.07 -24.07
C VAL A 224 -9.50 -4.72 -25.38
N ALA A 225 -9.00 -4.28 -26.54
CA ALA A 225 -9.34 -4.85 -27.84
C ALA A 225 -8.91 -6.32 -28.00
N ALA A 226 -7.96 -6.81 -27.20
CA ALA A 226 -7.49 -8.20 -27.20
C ALA A 226 -8.26 -9.11 -26.21
N ALA A 227 -9.33 -8.62 -25.58
CA ALA A 227 -10.11 -9.39 -24.63
C ALA A 227 -10.78 -10.61 -25.28
N THR A 228 -10.59 -11.79 -24.69
CA THR A 228 -11.13 -13.07 -25.21
C THR A 228 -12.61 -13.28 -24.89
N ASN A 229 -13.16 -12.51 -23.95
CA ASN A 229 -14.53 -12.62 -23.44
C ASN A 229 -15.39 -11.39 -23.77
N ALA A 230 -15.02 -10.59 -24.78
CA ALA A 230 -15.70 -9.33 -25.12
C ALA A 230 -17.21 -9.48 -25.41
N THR A 231 -17.65 -10.64 -25.92
CA THR A 231 -19.09 -10.92 -26.10
C THR A 231 -19.80 -11.17 -24.78
N GLN A 232 -19.20 -11.96 -23.89
CA GLN A 232 -19.77 -12.27 -22.56
C GLN A 232 -19.88 -11.03 -21.68
N VAL A 233 -18.88 -10.12 -21.76
CA VAL A 233 -18.91 -8.84 -21.04
C VAL A 233 -20.08 -7.97 -21.53
N ARG A 234 -20.27 -7.84 -22.85
CA ARG A 234 -21.41 -7.07 -23.40
C ARG A 234 -22.77 -7.65 -23.02
N GLU A 235 -22.90 -8.98 -23.02
CA GLU A 235 -24.13 -9.65 -22.56
C GLU A 235 -24.38 -9.43 -21.06
N TYR A 236 -23.33 -9.39 -20.25
CA TYR A 236 -23.44 -9.06 -18.83
C TYR A 236 -23.84 -7.59 -18.60
N GLU A 237 -23.21 -6.65 -19.32
CA GLU A 237 -23.53 -5.22 -19.25
C GLU A 237 -24.97 -4.93 -19.69
N ALA A 238 -25.47 -5.61 -20.74
CA ALA A 238 -26.86 -5.49 -21.16
C ALA A 238 -27.84 -5.95 -20.06
N ARG A 239 -27.55 -7.10 -19.43
CA ARG A 239 -28.35 -7.60 -18.31
C ARG A 239 -28.33 -6.63 -17.12
N LEU A 240 -27.17 -6.04 -16.81
CA LEU A 240 -27.02 -5.02 -15.75
C LEU A 240 -27.98 -3.85 -15.97
N VAL A 241 -28.00 -3.30 -17.19
CA VAL A 241 -28.89 -2.19 -17.54
C VAL A 241 -30.37 -2.58 -17.42
N GLU A 242 -30.74 -3.80 -17.85
CA GLU A 242 -32.10 -4.33 -17.72
C GLU A 242 -32.52 -4.52 -16.25
N ALA A 243 -31.60 -4.99 -15.40
CA ALA A 243 -31.84 -5.17 -13.97
C ALA A 243 -32.00 -3.83 -13.25
N GLU A 244 -31.13 -2.85 -13.54
CA GLU A 244 -31.24 -1.49 -13.00
C GLU A 244 -32.58 -0.84 -13.42
N ALA A 245 -32.99 -0.99 -14.68
CA ALA A 245 -34.26 -0.46 -15.18
C ALA A 245 -35.50 -1.12 -14.55
N SER A 246 -35.39 -2.39 -14.15
CA SER A 246 -36.46 -3.14 -13.49
C SER A 246 -36.42 -3.08 -11.95
N GLY A 247 -35.45 -2.36 -11.38
CA GLY A 247 -35.26 -2.26 -9.93
C GLY A 247 -34.81 -3.57 -9.28
N GLN A 248 -34.30 -4.51 -10.07
CA GLN A 248 -33.77 -5.79 -9.60
C GLN A 248 -32.24 -5.68 -9.47
N ARG A 249 -31.65 -6.27 -8.41
CA ARG A 249 -30.20 -6.46 -8.34
C ARG A 249 -29.84 -7.78 -9.03
N LEU A 250 -28.85 -7.73 -9.92
CA LEU A 250 -28.22 -8.89 -10.54
C LEU A 250 -27.21 -9.56 -9.61
#